data_AF-A0A2E5FIT8-F1
#
_entry.id   AF-A0A2E5FIT8-F1
#
_cell.length_a   1.000
_cell.length_b   1.000
_cell.length_c   1.000
_cell.angle_alpha   90.00
_cell.angle_beta   90.00
_cell.angle_gamma   90.00
#
_symmetry.space_group_name_H-M   'P 1'
#
loop_
_entity.id
_entity.type
_entity.pdbx_description
1 polymer ?
#
loop_
_entity_poly.entity_id
_entity_poly.type
_entity_poly.pdbx_seq_one_letter_code
_entity_poly.pdbx_strand_id
1 'polypeptide(L)'
;MLNSDRVVIVVRPFGMIFRIVVFAVLLLTSSLVVVLAADTSILRGVLQVDSKMDTEGSTSLVLLDATGRRTTLYGDLFVEAQLRDRRLIERQWELEGSFASDGRFEIYKLFTVKDGQRYRVTYYCEICHIYTHEPGRCMCCQEETELREVPES
;
A
#
# COMPACT_ATOMS: atom_id res chain seq x y z
N MET A 1 -81.65 37.80 14.46
CA MET A 1 -81.25 36.38 14.46
C MET A 1 -79.72 36.33 14.45
N LEU A 2 -79.14 35.83 15.55
CA LEU A 2 -77.79 35.26 15.77
C LEU A 2 -76.57 36.09 15.29
N ASN A 3 -75.81 36.74 16.21
CA ASN A 3 -74.62 36.21 16.95
C ASN A 3 -73.39 36.10 16.00
N SER A 4 -72.16 36.55 16.25
CA SER A 4 -71.35 36.76 17.45
C SER A 4 -70.05 37.48 17.01
N ASP A 5 -69.68 38.50 17.77
CA ASP A 5 -68.34 38.91 18.20
C ASP A 5 -67.16 39.20 17.25
N ARG A 6 -66.65 40.41 17.46
CA ARG A 6 -65.36 40.97 17.09
C ARG A 6 -64.23 40.25 17.81
N VAL A 7 -63.10 39.96 17.15
CA VAL A 7 -61.77 40.11 17.78
C VAL A 7 -60.73 40.46 16.71
N VAL A 8 -60.21 41.69 16.78
CA VAL A 8 -58.99 42.11 16.09
C VAL A 8 -57.81 41.54 16.90
N ILE A 9 -57.17 40.49 16.41
CA ILE A 9 -55.96 39.93 17.04
C ILE A 9 -54.76 40.72 16.52
N VAL A 10 -54.32 41.68 17.33
CA VAL A 10 -53.00 42.32 17.23
C VAL A 10 -51.96 41.28 17.66
N VAL A 11 -51.29 40.66 16.70
CA VAL A 11 -50.10 39.83 16.97
C VAL A 11 -48.92 40.74 17.29
N ARG A 12 -48.59 40.82 18.59
CA ARG A 12 -47.35 41.42 19.10
C ARG A 12 -46.16 40.51 18.80
N PRO A 13 -44.95 41.04 18.52
CA PRO A 13 -43.80 40.23 18.13
C PRO A 13 -43.24 39.52 19.36
N PHE A 14 -43.36 38.18 19.37
CA PHE A 14 -42.79 37.34 20.41
C PHE A 14 -41.48 36.71 19.92
N GLY A 15 -40.40 36.94 20.66
CA GLY A 15 -39.35 35.92 20.84
C GLY A 15 -38.07 36.06 20.02
N MET A 16 -37.20 36.99 20.41
CA MET A 16 -35.78 37.08 20.04
C MET A 16 -34.92 35.88 20.53
N ILE A 17 -35.52 34.88 21.18
CA ILE A 17 -34.82 33.78 21.87
C ILE A 17 -34.59 32.57 20.95
N PHE A 18 -35.34 32.44 19.85
CA PHE A 18 -35.21 31.28 18.94
C PHE A 18 -33.96 31.32 18.05
N ARG A 19 -33.26 32.46 17.96
CA ARG A 19 -32.08 32.61 17.08
C ARG A 19 -30.76 32.13 17.70
N ILE A 20 -30.70 31.91 19.02
CA ILE A 20 -29.43 31.58 19.69
C ILE A 20 -29.15 30.07 19.71
N VAL A 21 -30.18 29.22 19.70
CA VAL A 21 -30.01 27.76 19.80
C VAL A 21 -29.46 27.13 18.50
N VAL A 22 -29.71 27.75 17.34
CA VAL A 22 -29.25 27.21 16.05
C VAL A 22 -27.73 27.44 15.82
N PHE A 23 -27.11 28.41 16.49
CA PHE A 23 -25.69 28.71 16.31
C PHE A 23 -24.73 27.87 17.18
N ALA A 24 -25.21 27.25 18.26
CA ALA A 24 -24.35 26.48 19.16
C ALA A 24 -24.09 25.02 18.68
N VAL A 25 -24.93 24.49 17.79
CA VAL A 25 -24.81 23.11 17.29
C VAL A 25 -23.85 23.00 16.10
N LEU A 26 -23.54 24.12 15.43
CA LEU A 26 -22.68 24.15 14.24
C LEU A 26 -21.17 24.25 14.54
N LEU A 27 -20.75 24.36 15.80
CA LEU A 27 -19.34 24.48 16.20
C LEU A 27 -18.74 23.21 16.83
N LEU A 28 -19.49 22.09 16.89
CA LEU A 28 -19.04 20.84 17.54
C LEU A 28 -18.76 19.68 16.57
N THR A 29 -18.82 19.89 15.25
CA THR A 29 -18.41 18.88 14.27
C THR A 29 -17.14 19.32 13.54
N SER A 30 -16.10 19.68 14.30
CA SER A 30 -14.73 19.52 13.83
C SER A 30 -14.42 18.02 13.89
N SER A 31 -15.02 17.26 12.97
CA SER A 31 -14.61 15.89 12.71
C SER A 31 -13.22 15.98 12.10
N LEU A 32 -12.22 15.94 12.98
CA LEU A 32 -10.83 15.69 12.62
C LEU A 32 -10.80 14.27 12.02
N VAL A 33 -11.01 14.18 10.71
CA VAL A 33 -10.71 12.96 9.96
C VAL A 33 -9.19 12.84 10.00
N VAL A 34 -8.69 12.10 10.98
CA VAL A 34 -7.29 11.66 10.99
C VAL A 34 -7.18 10.66 9.86
N VAL A 35 -6.75 11.15 8.70
CA VAL A 35 -6.28 10.28 7.62
C VAL A 35 -5.00 9.64 8.15
N LEU A 36 -5.09 8.37 8.57
CA LEU A 36 -3.94 7.52 8.78
C LEU A 36 -3.29 7.32 7.42
N ALA A 37 -2.40 8.24 7.04
CA ALA A 37 -1.48 8.01 5.94
C ALA A 37 -0.61 6.83 6.37
N ALA A 38 -0.80 5.67 5.75
CA ALA A 38 0.13 4.56 5.90
C ALA A 38 1.51 5.07 5.47
N ASP A 39 2.46 5.07 6.40
CA ASP A 39 3.79 5.65 6.21
C ASP A 39 4.57 4.79 5.20
N THR A 40 4.37 5.08 3.92
CA THR A 40 4.96 4.30 2.82
C THR A 40 6.35 4.86 2.55
N SER A 41 7.35 4.04 2.85
CA SER A 41 8.76 4.30 2.61
C SER A 41 9.22 3.66 1.31
N ILE A 42 10.20 4.29 0.67
CA ILE A 42 10.87 3.76 -0.52
C ILE A 42 12.28 3.35 -0.14
N LEU A 43 12.65 2.10 -0.45
CA LEU A 43 13.98 1.56 -0.23
C LEU A 43 14.61 1.19 -1.57
N ARG A 44 15.84 1.67 -1.82
CA ARG A 44 16.59 1.39 -3.04
C ARG A 44 17.91 0.74 -2.70
N GLY A 45 18.31 -0.25 -3.48
CA GLY A 45 19.55 -0.98 -3.23
C GLY A 45 19.73 -2.20 -4.10
N VAL A 46 20.74 -2.98 -3.80
CA VAL A 46 21.05 -4.24 -4.48
C VAL A 46 20.57 -5.41 -3.63
N LEU A 47 19.85 -6.34 -4.25
CA LEU A 47 19.39 -7.54 -3.56
C LEU A 47 20.55 -8.51 -3.33
N GLN A 48 20.75 -8.91 -2.09
CA GLN A 48 21.76 -9.87 -1.69
C GLN A 48 21.14 -10.97 -0.82
N VAL A 49 21.75 -12.14 -0.90
CA VAL A 49 21.46 -13.26 -0.02
C VAL A 49 22.30 -13.07 1.25
N ASP A 50 21.66 -13.00 2.42
CA ASP A 50 22.42 -13.01 3.67
C ASP A 50 22.85 -14.43 4.01
N SER A 51 24.08 -14.60 4.46
CA SER A 51 24.61 -15.92 4.86
C SER A 51 23.98 -16.41 6.17
N LYS A 52 23.22 -15.56 6.86
CA LYS A 52 22.46 -15.91 8.06
C LYS A 52 21.10 -16.50 7.68
N MET A 53 20.82 -17.67 8.23
CA MET A 53 19.47 -18.23 8.25
C MET A 53 18.58 -17.40 9.17
N ASP A 54 17.32 -17.22 8.77
CA ASP A 54 16.28 -16.76 9.67
C ASP A 54 15.93 -17.83 10.72
N THR A 55 15.05 -17.48 11.64
CA THR A 55 14.56 -18.36 12.71
C THR A 55 13.86 -19.61 12.19
N GLU A 56 13.41 -19.59 10.93
CA GLU A 56 12.72 -20.69 10.26
C GLU A 56 13.67 -21.58 9.43
N GLY A 57 14.98 -21.28 9.45
CA GLY A 57 15.98 -22.04 8.71
C GLY A 57 15.99 -21.73 7.21
N SER A 58 15.36 -20.65 6.77
CA SER A 58 15.44 -20.16 5.40
C SER A 58 16.52 -19.08 5.28
N THR A 59 17.11 -18.95 4.11
CA THR A 59 18.12 -17.91 3.87
C THR A 59 17.45 -16.54 3.85
N SER A 60 17.89 -15.63 4.73
CA SER A 60 17.36 -14.27 4.79
C SER A 60 17.80 -13.47 3.56
N LEU A 61 16.89 -12.68 3.01
CA LEU A 61 17.15 -11.78 1.89
C LEU A 61 17.31 -10.36 2.43
N VAL A 62 18.36 -9.68 1.97
CA VAL A 62 18.68 -8.31 2.41
C VAL A 62 18.84 -7.39 1.21
N LEU A 63 18.42 -6.14 1.38
CA LEU A 63 18.76 -5.07 0.46
C LEU A 63 19.97 -4.30 0.99
N LEU A 64 21.00 -4.16 0.16
CA LEU A 64 22.14 -3.29 0.43
C LEU A 64 21.90 -1.93 -0.24
N ASP A 65 21.67 -0.90 0.58
CA ASP A 65 21.45 0.45 0.06
C ASP A 65 22.77 1.15 -0.33
N ALA A 66 22.68 2.31 -0.99
CA ALA A 66 23.84 3.07 -1.44
C ALA A 66 24.74 3.58 -0.29
N THR A 67 24.24 3.60 0.94
CA THR A 67 25.02 3.97 2.14
C THR A 67 25.78 2.77 2.73
N GLY A 68 25.56 1.57 2.18
CA GLY A 68 26.11 0.32 2.70
C GLY A 68 25.29 -0.29 3.85
N ARG A 69 24.10 0.26 4.14
CA ARG A 69 23.21 -0.31 5.16
C ARG A 69 22.47 -1.51 4.59
N ARG A 70 22.45 -2.59 5.38
CA ARG A 70 21.76 -3.84 5.07
C ARG A 70 20.41 -3.84 5.75
N THR A 71 19.34 -4.05 4.99
CA THR A 71 17.98 -4.11 5.50
C THR A 71 17.37 -5.47 5.19
N THR A 72 16.93 -6.19 6.22
CA THR A 72 16.21 -7.46 6.06
C THR A 72 14.84 -7.21 5.47
N LEU A 73 14.52 -7.98 4.44
CA LEU A 73 13.27 -7.88 3.69
C LEU A 73 12.30 -8.97 4.13
N TYR A 74 11.01 -8.64 4.15
CA TYR A 74 9.95 -9.64 4.21
C TYR A 74 8.75 -9.20 3.37
N GLY A 75 7.95 -10.16 2.94
CA GLY A 75 6.73 -9.91 2.19
C GLY A 75 5.82 -11.12 2.26
N ASP A 76 4.76 -11.12 1.46
CA ASP A 76 3.95 -12.32 1.29
C ASP A 76 4.69 -13.40 0.48
N LEU A 77 4.04 -14.57 0.31
CA LEU A 77 4.61 -15.70 -0.43
C LEU A 77 5.02 -15.32 -1.86
N PHE A 78 4.28 -14.43 -2.53
CA PHE A 78 4.56 -14.00 -3.90
C PHE A 78 5.79 -13.10 -3.97
N VAL A 79 5.92 -12.17 -3.03
CA VAL A 79 7.09 -11.30 -2.91
C VAL A 79 8.32 -12.14 -2.61
N GLU A 80 8.23 -13.05 -1.63
CA GLU A 80 9.34 -13.92 -1.27
C GLU A 80 9.76 -14.82 -2.44
N ALA A 81 8.81 -15.41 -3.16
CA ALA A 81 9.10 -16.24 -4.32
C ALA A 81 9.87 -15.46 -5.40
N GLN A 82 9.52 -14.19 -5.63
CA GLN A 82 10.24 -13.32 -6.56
C GLN A 82 11.64 -12.97 -6.05
N LEU A 83 11.79 -12.56 -4.81
CA LEU A 83 13.11 -12.20 -4.27
C LEU A 83 14.07 -13.39 -4.16
N ARG A 84 13.54 -14.62 -4.07
CA ARG A 84 14.33 -15.87 -4.06
C ARG A 84 14.70 -16.35 -5.46
N ASP A 85 14.16 -15.77 -6.53
CA ASP A 85 14.57 -16.12 -7.88
C ASP A 85 16.03 -15.71 -8.11
N ARG A 86 16.90 -16.71 -8.32
CA ARG A 86 18.34 -16.54 -8.53
C ARG A 86 18.66 -15.60 -9.69
N ARG A 87 17.78 -15.50 -10.69
CA ARG A 87 17.94 -14.59 -11.83
C ARG A 87 17.87 -13.12 -11.44
N LEU A 88 17.28 -12.81 -10.29
CA LEU A 88 17.04 -11.46 -9.77
C LEU A 88 17.97 -11.05 -8.62
N ILE A 89 18.80 -11.97 -8.13
CA ILE A 89 19.87 -11.67 -7.18
C ILE A 89 20.88 -10.72 -7.81
N GLU A 90 21.50 -9.85 -7.00
CA GLU A 90 22.44 -8.80 -7.42
C GLU A 90 21.86 -7.71 -8.34
N ARG A 91 20.54 -7.72 -8.59
CA ARG A 91 19.88 -6.62 -9.32
C ARG A 91 19.65 -5.41 -8.43
N GLN A 92 19.55 -4.25 -9.08
CA GLN A 92 19.07 -3.03 -8.44
C GLN A 92 17.55 -3.11 -8.28
N TRP A 93 17.08 -2.81 -7.08
CA TRP A 93 15.68 -2.80 -6.72
C TRP A 93 15.25 -1.45 -6.15
N GLU A 94 13.97 -1.16 -6.35
CA GLU A 94 13.21 -0.14 -5.66
C GLU A 94 11.98 -0.80 -5.04
N LEU A 95 11.89 -0.74 -3.72
CA LEU A 95 10.86 -1.39 -2.92
C LEU A 95 10.02 -0.30 -2.25
N GLU A 96 8.70 -0.42 -2.33
CA GLU A 96 7.75 0.41 -1.60
C GLU A 96 7.18 -0.43 -0.46
N GLY A 97 7.16 0.13 0.75
CA GLY A 97 6.91 -0.67 1.94
C GLY A 97 6.86 0.15 3.22
N SER A 98 6.93 -0.52 4.37
CA SER A 98 7.09 0.14 5.66
C SER A 98 8.04 -0.65 6.57
N PHE A 99 8.61 0.01 7.58
CA PHE A 99 9.43 -0.67 8.58
C PHE A 99 8.56 -1.23 9.69
N ALA A 100 8.67 -2.53 9.95
CA ALA A 100 8.11 -3.16 11.14
C ALA A 100 8.88 -2.72 12.40
N SER A 101 8.27 -2.93 13.57
CA SER A 101 8.86 -2.56 14.87
C SER A 101 10.15 -3.32 15.20
N ASP A 102 10.38 -4.46 14.55
CA ASP A 102 11.61 -5.26 14.65
C ASP A 102 12.72 -4.81 13.68
N GLY A 103 12.47 -3.78 12.88
CA GLY A 103 13.41 -3.21 11.91
C GLY A 103 13.44 -3.91 10.56
N ARG A 104 12.64 -4.95 10.33
CA ARG A 104 12.47 -5.54 8.99
C ARG A 104 11.63 -4.62 8.11
N PHE A 105 11.87 -4.67 6.81
CA PHE A 105 11.12 -3.90 5.83
C PHE A 105 10.05 -4.77 5.17
N GLU A 106 8.79 -4.42 5.40
CA GLU A 106 7.62 -5.04 4.78
C GLU A 106 7.42 -4.50 3.38
N ILE A 107 7.42 -5.37 2.39
CA ILE A 107 7.31 -4.95 0.99
C ILE A 107 5.85 -5.02 0.54
N TYR A 108 5.35 -3.90 0.02
CA TYR A 108 4.03 -3.79 -0.62
C TYR A 108 4.14 -3.81 -2.14
N LYS A 109 5.21 -3.23 -2.69
CA LYS A 109 5.53 -3.29 -4.12
C LYS A 109 7.03 -3.43 -4.34
N LEU A 110 7.39 -4.16 -5.38
CA LEU A 110 8.78 -4.41 -5.76
C LEU A 110 8.98 -4.15 -7.24
N PHE A 111 10.05 -3.42 -7.54
CA PHE A 111 10.45 -3.10 -8.90
C PHE A 111 11.94 -3.34 -9.04
N THR A 112 12.34 -4.00 -10.12
CA THR A 112 13.74 -3.91 -10.54
C THR A 112 13.96 -2.56 -11.21
N VAL A 113 15.17 -2.04 -11.12
CA VAL A 113 15.56 -0.77 -11.73
C VAL A 113 16.64 -1.04 -12.76
N LYS A 114 16.38 -0.62 -14.01
CA LYS A 114 17.34 -0.70 -15.11
C LYS A 114 17.39 0.64 -15.80
N ASP A 115 18.58 1.22 -15.97
CA ASP A 115 18.79 2.53 -16.58
C ASP A 115 17.91 3.65 -15.98
N GLY A 116 17.66 3.58 -14.66
CA GLY A 116 16.81 4.53 -13.93
C GLY A 116 15.30 4.34 -14.12
N GLN A 117 14.87 3.39 -14.96
CA GLN A 117 13.47 3.04 -15.16
C GLN A 117 13.06 1.87 -14.26
N ARG A 118 11.85 1.95 -13.70
CA ARG A 118 11.24 0.86 -12.91
C ARG A 118 10.63 -0.20 -13.83
N TYR A 119 10.81 -1.44 -13.45
CA TYR A 119 10.23 -2.60 -14.11
C TYR A 119 9.51 -3.49 -13.09
N ARG A 120 8.30 -3.89 -13.45
CA ARG A 120 7.56 -4.92 -12.74
C ARG A 120 8.14 -6.28 -13.11
N VAL A 121 8.45 -7.07 -12.09
CA VAL A 121 8.81 -8.48 -12.25
C VAL A 121 7.52 -9.29 -12.46
N THR A 122 7.51 -10.11 -13.50
CA THR A 122 6.41 -11.05 -13.78
C THR A 122 6.98 -12.27 -14.48
N TYR A 123 6.18 -13.32 -14.60
CA TYR A 123 6.56 -14.54 -15.30
C TYR A 123 5.52 -14.85 -16.35
N TYR A 124 5.96 -15.29 -17.52
CA TYR A 124 5.09 -15.53 -18.67
C TYR A 124 5.24 -16.96 -19.18
N CYS A 125 4.11 -17.58 -19.52
CA CYS A 125 4.09 -18.88 -20.16
C CYS A 125 3.87 -18.71 -21.67
N GLU A 126 4.86 -19.10 -22.48
CA GLU A 126 4.77 -19.05 -23.95
C GLU A 126 3.69 -19.98 -24.54
N ILE A 127 3.36 -21.06 -23.84
CA ILE A 127 2.36 -22.03 -24.32
C ILE A 127 0.94 -21.52 -24.04
N CYS A 128 0.67 -21.19 -22.78
CA CYS A 128 -0.65 -20.79 -22.33
C CYS A 128 -0.95 -19.31 -22.56
N HIS A 129 0.06 -18.50 -22.88
CA HIS A 129 -0.03 -17.06 -23.07
C HIS A 129 -0.59 -16.30 -21.86
N ILE A 130 -0.20 -16.73 -20.65
CA ILE A 130 -0.64 -16.14 -19.37
C ILE A 130 0.54 -15.62 -18.55
N TYR A 131 0.25 -14.66 -17.66
CA TYR A 131 1.20 -14.14 -16.66
C TYR A 131 0.98 -14.80 -15.29
N THR A 132 2.06 -14.98 -14.54
CA THR A 132 2.06 -15.39 -13.13
C THR A 132 2.94 -14.46 -12.30
N HIS A 133 2.74 -14.48 -10.98
CA HIS A 133 3.50 -13.67 -10.02
C HIS A 133 4.62 -14.45 -9.34
N GLU A 134 4.70 -15.77 -9.56
CA GLU A 134 5.73 -16.64 -9.00
C GLU A 134 6.53 -17.31 -10.12
N PRO A 135 7.84 -17.52 -9.91
CA PRO A 135 8.68 -18.29 -10.80
C PRO A 135 8.30 -19.78 -10.77
N GLY A 136 8.69 -20.50 -11.82
CA GLY A 136 8.59 -21.96 -11.89
C GLY A 136 7.59 -22.42 -12.95
N ARG A 137 6.95 -23.56 -12.71
CA ARG A 137 6.11 -24.24 -13.70
C ARG A 137 4.70 -23.66 -13.77
N CYS A 138 4.23 -23.46 -15.00
CA CYS A 138 2.87 -23.06 -15.28
C CYS A 138 1.88 -24.13 -14.78
N MET A 139 0.90 -23.73 -13.96
CA MET A 139 -0.10 -24.66 -13.43
C MET A 139 -0.93 -25.38 -14.52
N CYS A 140 -1.08 -24.76 -15.69
CA CYS A 140 -1.92 -25.28 -16.79
C CYS A 140 -1.18 -26.33 -17.64
N CYS A 141 0.03 -26.01 -18.12
CA CYS A 141 0.78 -26.86 -19.06
C CYS A 141 2.04 -27.50 -18.47
N GLN A 142 2.40 -27.15 -17.23
CA GLN A 142 3.59 -27.62 -16.51
C GLN A 142 4.94 -27.23 -17.13
N GLU A 143 4.94 -26.37 -18.15
CA GLU A 143 6.16 -25.80 -18.74
C GLU A 143 6.75 -24.69 -17.85
N GLU A 144 8.06 -24.49 -17.91
CA GLU A 144 8.73 -23.42 -17.17
C GLU A 144 8.29 -22.04 -17.67
N THR A 145 8.05 -21.12 -16.74
CA THR A 145 7.72 -19.73 -17.06
C THR A 145 8.97 -18.88 -17.29
N GLU A 146 8.89 -17.98 -18.27
CA GLU A 146 9.95 -17.03 -18.58
C GLU A 146 9.85 -15.82 -17.65
N LEU A 147 10.96 -15.45 -17.00
CA LEU A 147 11.04 -14.18 -16.27
C LEU A 147 10.96 -13.01 -17.25
N ARG A 148 10.00 -12.12 -17.03
CA ARG A 148 9.84 -10.88 -17.77
C ARG A 148 9.86 -9.69 -16.85
N GLU A 149 10.56 -8.66 -17.29
CA GLU A 149 10.60 -7.35 -16.64
C GLU A 149 9.90 -6.36 -17.53
N VAL A 150 8.68 -5.98 -17.13
CA VAL A 150 7.81 -5.09 -17.90
C VAL A 150 7.95 -3.67 -17.37
N PRO A 151 8.22 -2.66 -18.20
CA PRO A 151 8.28 -1.27 -17.74
C PRO A 151 7.06 -0.89 -16.92
N GLU A 152 7.29 -0.25 -15.77
CA GLU A 152 6.21 0.40 -15.03
C GLU A 152 5.85 1.70 -15.76
N SER A 153 4.60 1.79 -16.23
CA SER A 153 4.03 2.90 -16.98
C SER A 153 3.59 4.06 -16.11
#